data_AF-A0A7S3GT20-F1
#
_entry.id   AF-A0A7S3GT20-F1
#
_cell.length_a   1.000
_cell.length_b   1.000
_cell.length_c   1.000
_cell.angle_alpha   90.00
_cell.angle_beta   90.00
_cell.angle_gamma   90.00
#
_symmetry.space_group_name_H-M   'P 1'
#
loop_
_entity.id
_entity.type
_entity.pdbx_description
1 polymer ?
#
loop_
_entity_poly.entity_id
_entity_poly.type
_entity_poly.pdbx_seq_one_letter_code
_entity_poly.pdbx_strand_id
1 'polypeptide(L)'
;NQETGQPVGSAEDYVRDGLMFGQLSGGQKHLIYVLRCFASRPDVMLCDELLGGLDAFRQPRVLHMLRRLKNEANMAVLYISCELNQLRLVADSFAFLESGRKHLIYV
;
A
#
# COMPACT_ATOMS: atom_id res chain seq x y z
N ASN A 1 -6.51 16.54 -3.48
CA ASN A 1 -6.30 16.99 -4.87
C ASN A 1 -5.09 16.23 -5.44
N GLN A 2 -4.66 16.48 -6.67
CA GLN A 2 -3.49 15.78 -7.25
C GLN A 2 -2.14 16.15 -6.59
N GLU A 3 -2.08 17.28 -5.88
CA GLU A 3 -0.89 17.83 -5.21
C GLU A 3 -0.69 17.28 -3.78
N THR A 4 -1.76 17.19 -3.00
CA THR A 4 -1.79 16.74 -1.59
C THR A 4 -2.21 15.28 -1.46
N GLY A 5 -2.79 14.72 -2.52
CA GLY A 5 -3.45 13.41 -2.54
C GLY A 5 -4.71 13.33 -1.68
N GLN A 6 -5.10 14.38 -0.94
CA GLN A 6 -6.27 14.32 -0.05
C GLN A 6 -7.57 14.13 -0.86
N PRO A 7 -8.57 13.43 -0.32
CA PRO A 7 -9.88 13.33 -0.98
C PRO A 7 -10.42 14.73 -1.28
N VAL A 8 -10.91 14.95 -2.51
CA VAL A 8 -11.62 16.19 -2.88
C VAL A 8 -13.09 15.82 -2.99
N GLY A 9 -13.79 15.84 -1.86
CA GLY A 9 -15.16 15.32 -1.75
C GLY A 9 -15.22 13.95 -1.06
N SER A 10 -16.44 13.51 -0.81
CA SER A 10 -16.76 12.22 -0.19
C SER A 10 -16.70 11.07 -1.22
N ALA A 11 -16.70 9.83 -0.73
CA ALA A 11 -16.84 8.68 -1.63
C ALA A 11 -18.17 8.71 -2.39
N GLU A 12 -19.24 9.18 -1.73
CA GLU A 12 -20.56 9.34 -2.34
C GLU A 12 -20.56 10.38 -3.47
N ASP A 13 -19.82 11.48 -3.34
CA ASP A 13 -19.71 12.50 -4.39
C ASP A 13 -19.08 11.92 -5.66
N TYR A 14 -18.00 11.14 -5.53
CA TYR A 14 -17.34 10.52 -6.69
C TYR A 14 -18.24 9.51 -7.42
N VAL A 15 -19.08 8.79 -6.67
CA VAL A 15 -20.05 7.83 -7.25
C VAL A 15 -21.18 8.59 -7.94
N ARG A 16 -21.71 9.64 -7.32
CA ARG A 16 -22.78 10.48 -7.90
C ARG A 16 -22.33 11.14 -9.20
N ASP A 17 -21.09 11.62 -9.24
CA ASP A 17 -20.53 12.32 -10.40
C ASP A 17 -20.11 11.36 -11.54
N GLY A 18 -20.35 10.05 -11.38
CA GLY A 18 -20.14 9.05 -12.42
C GLY A 18 -18.67 8.79 -12.77
N LEU A 19 -17.75 9.02 -11.82
CA LEU A 19 -16.31 8.83 -12.06
C LEU A 19 -16.01 7.34 -12.33
N MET A 20 -15.61 7.05 -13.57
CA MET A 20 -15.30 5.69 -14.00
C MET A 20 -13.85 5.33 -13.69
N PHE A 21 -13.59 4.04 -13.41
CA PHE A 21 -12.23 3.55 -13.13
C PHE A 21 -11.20 3.94 -14.21
N GLY A 22 -11.61 3.97 -15.48
CA GLY A 22 -10.77 4.37 -16.60
C GLY A 22 -10.20 5.78 -16.49
N GLN A 23 -10.93 6.71 -15.87
CA GLN A 23 -10.61 8.13 -15.75
C GLN A 23 -9.65 8.44 -14.58
N LEU A 24 -9.33 7.44 -13.77
CA LEU A 24 -8.42 7.59 -12.63
C LEU A 24 -6.96 7.66 -13.08
N SER A 25 -6.16 8.45 -12.36
CA SER A 25 -4.70 8.45 -12.49
C SER A 25 -4.12 7.08 -12.12
N GLY A 26 -2.91 6.76 -12.60
CA GLY A 26 -2.23 5.50 -12.26
C GLY A 26 -2.12 5.28 -10.75
N GLY A 27 -1.78 6.32 -9.97
CA GLY A 27 -1.71 6.24 -8.51
C GLY A 27 -3.06 5.99 -7.83
N GLN A 28 -4.14 6.58 -8.35
CA GLN A 28 -5.50 6.30 -7.84
C GLN A 28 -5.94 4.87 -8.16
N LYS A 29 -5.70 4.39 -9.38
CA LYS A 29 -5.96 2.99 -9.76
C LYS A 29 -5.19 2.03 -8.86
N HIS A 30 -3.92 2.33 -8.60
CA HIS A 30 -3.08 1.53 -7.71
C HIS A 30 -3.70 1.46 -6.30
N LEU A 31 -4.07 2.60 -5.72
CA LEU A 31 -4.69 2.63 -4.39
C LEU A 31 -5.98 1.80 -4.33
N ILE A 32 -6.81 1.86 -5.37
CA ILE A 32 -8.02 1.02 -5.46
C ILE A 32 -7.67 -0.46 -5.51
N TYR A 33 -6.63 -0.87 -6.23
CA TYR A 33 -6.18 -2.27 -6.23
C TYR A 33 -5.76 -2.73 -4.84
N VAL A 34 -4.99 -1.91 -4.12
CA VAL A 34 -4.61 -2.20 -2.72
C VAL A 34 -5.86 -2.35 -1.85
N LEU A 35 -6.76 -1.37 -1.88
CA LEU A 35 -8.00 -1.38 -1.09
C LEU A 35 -8.91 -2.55 -1.43
N ARG A 36 -8.94 -2.99 -2.69
CA ARG A 36 -9.70 -4.16 -3.12
C ARG A 36 -9.18 -5.45 -2.48
N CYS A 37 -7.87 -5.60 -2.36
CA CYS A 37 -7.27 -6.74 -1.64
C CYS A 37 -7.64 -6.72 -0.16
N PHE A 38 -7.74 -5.54 0.45
CA PHE A 38 -8.19 -5.39 1.83
C PHE A 38 -9.68 -5.67 2.04
N ALA A 39 -10.52 -5.41 1.04
CA ALA A 39 -11.97 -5.55 1.16
C ALA A 39 -12.40 -6.99 1.50
N SER A 40 -11.59 -8.00 1.16
CA SER A 40 -11.84 -9.39 1.55
C SER A 40 -11.46 -9.74 3.00
N ARG A 41 -10.96 -8.77 3.78
CA ARG A 41 -10.49 -8.94 5.17
C ARG A 41 -9.58 -10.17 5.34
N PRO A 42 -8.48 -10.25 4.58
CA PRO A 42 -7.61 -11.43 4.65
C PRO A 42 -6.87 -11.48 6.00
N ASP A 43 -6.59 -12.69 6.48
CA ASP A 43 -5.70 -12.89 7.63
C ASP A 43 -4.24 -12.59 7.27
N VAL A 44 -3.87 -12.77 5.99
CA VAL A 44 -2.51 -12.57 5.47
C VAL A 44 -2.56 -11.85 4.13
N MET A 45 -1.74 -10.81 3.97
CA MET A 45 -1.57 -10.08 2.71
C MET A 45 -0.12 -10.16 2.22
N LEU A 46 0.03 -10.56 0.96
CA LEU A 46 1.31 -10.54 0.24
C LEU A 46 1.40 -9.25 -0.59
N CYS A 47 2.46 -8.49 -0.37
CA CYS A 47 2.73 -7.21 -1.02
C CYS A 47 4.05 -7.31 -1.77
N ASP A 48 4.02 -7.76 -3.02
CA ASP A 48 5.20 -7.86 -3.88
C ASP A 48 5.38 -6.58 -4.69
N GLU A 49 6.42 -5.81 -4.38
CA GLU A 49 6.71 -4.49 -4.97
C GLU A 49 5.45 -3.60 -5.07
N LEU A 50 4.68 -3.55 -3.97
CA LEU A 50 3.35 -2.93 -3.90
C LEU A 50 3.34 -1.46 -4.34
N LEU A 51 4.47 -0.75 -4.25
CA LEU A 51 4.53 0.67 -4.61
C LEU A 51 5.34 0.93 -5.87
N GLY A 52 5.69 -0.12 -6.62
CA GLY A 52 6.34 -0.03 -7.91
C GLY A 52 5.57 0.92 -8.84
N GLY A 53 6.30 1.88 -9.42
CA GLY A 53 5.74 2.87 -10.34
C GLY A 53 4.93 4.00 -9.69
N LEU A 54 4.82 4.05 -8.35
CA LEU A 54 4.24 5.19 -7.64
C LEU A 54 5.32 6.22 -7.29
N ASP A 55 5.03 7.50 -7.50
CA ASP A 55 5.88 8.62 -7.10
C ASP A 55 6.24 8.56 -5.60
N ALA A 56 7.52 8.76 -5.28
CA ALA A 56 8.09 8.70 -3.95
C ALA A 56 7.36 9.62 -2.94
N PHE A 57 6.82 10.75 -3.40
CA PHE A 57 6.02 11.65 -2.56
C PHE A 57 4.73 11.00 -2.04
N ARG A 58 4.15 10.05 -2.77
CA ARG A 58 2.87 9.40 -2.44
C ARG A 58 3.03 8.09 -1.68
N GLN A 59 4.18 7.43 -1.79
CA GLN A 59 4.45 6.14 -1.16
C GLN A 59 4.23 6.15 0.38
N PRO A 60 4.73 7.13 1.15
CA PRO A 60 4.58 7.13 2.61
C PRO A 60 3.12 7.08 3.07
N ARG A 61 2.23 7.75 2.33
CA ARG A 61 0.81 7.76 2.65
C ARG A 61 0.16 6.40 2.46
N VAL A 62 0.51 5.68 1.39
CA VAL A 62 0.00 4.32 1.15
C VAL A 62 0.53 3.36 2.20
N LEU A 63 1.80 3.46 2.58
CA LEU A 63 2.41 2.65 3.65
C LEU A 63 1.76 2.91 5.01
N HIS A 64 1.47 4.18 5.34
CA HIS A 64 0.78 4.51 6.58
C HIS A 64 -0.64 3.93 6.61
N MET A 65 -1.36 4.00 5.48
CA MET A 65 -2.67 3.35 5.35
C MET A 65 -2.57 1.83 5.52
N LEU A 66 -1.63 1.18 4.84
CA LEU A 66 -1.37 -0.26 4.94
C LEU A 66 -1.08 -0.66 6.40
N ARG A 67 -0.19 0.07 7.10
CA ARG A 67 0.15 -0.17 8.51
C ARG A 67 -1.07 -0.02 9.42
N ARG A 68 -1.90 1.00 9.19
CA ARG A 68 -3.14 1.21 9.96
C ARG A 68 -4.12 0.06 9.77
N LEU A 69 -4.43 -0.30 8.51
CA LEU A 69 -5.38 -1.36 8.19
C LEU A 69 -4.91 -2.72 8.71
N LYS A 70 -3.61 -3.01 8.57
CA LYS A 70 -2.98 -4.19 9.16
C LYS A 70 -3.26 -4.30 10.65
N ASN A 71 -3.06 -3.22 11.40
CA ASN A 71 -3.26 -3.19 12.85
C ASN A 71 -4.75 -3.29 13.22
N GLU A 72 -5.62 -2.55 12.52
CA GLU A 72 -7.08 -2.56 12.74
C GLU A 72 -7.68 -3.95 12.48
N ALA A 73 -7.18 -4.68 11.48
CA ALA A 73 -7.67 -6.00 11.08
C ALA A 73 -6.92 -7.18 11.72
N ASN A 74 -5.91 -6.93 12.57
CA ASN A 74 -4.98 -7.96 13.07
C ASN A 74 -4.41 -8.87 11.96
N MET A 75 -4.06 -8.27 10.83
CA MET A 75 -3.63 -8.96 9.63
C MET A 75 -2.10 -9.10 9.58
N ALA A 76 -1.61 -10.24 9.13
CA ALA A 76 -0.19 -10.40 8.81
C ALA A 76 0.13 -9.83 7.43
N VAL A 77 1.26 -9.14 7.29
CA VAL A 77 1.72 -8.60 6.00
C VAL A 77 3.11 -9.13 5.71
N LEU A 78 3.27 -9.80 4.56
CA LEU A 78 4.58 -10.06 3.97
C LEU A 78 4.84 -9.01 2.89
N TYR A 79 5.73 -8.08 3.19
CA TYR A 79 6.11 -7.00 2.28
C TYR A 79 7.46 -7.29 1.64
N ILE A 80 7.49 -7.36 0.31
CA ILE A 80 8.68 -7.62 -0.49
C ILE A 80 8.99 -6.36 -1.28
N SER A 81 10.17 -5.79 -1.07
CA SER A 81 10.65 -4.66 -1.86
C SER A 81 12.16 -4.55 -1.84
N CYS A 82 12.72 -4.01 -2.92
CA CYS A 82 14.11 -3.57 -3.00
C CYS A 82 14.36 -2.18 -2.35
N GLU A 83 13.30 -1.46 -1.96
CA GLU A 83 13.38 -0.10 -1.41
C GLU A 83 13.39 -0.11 0.13
N LEU A 84 14.57 0.01 0.74
CA LEU A 84 14.75 -0.01 2.21
C LEU A 84 13.89 1.03 2.94
N ASN A 85 13.65 2.20 2.35
CA ASN A 85 12.83 3.24 2.95
C ASN A 85 11.37 2.82 3.14
N GLN A 86 10.83 1.98 2.25
CA GLN A 86 9.47 1.45 2.40
C GLN A 86 9.40 0.48 3.58
N LEU A 87 10.40 -0.42 3.69
CA LEU A 87 10.49 -1.40 4.78
C LEU A 87 10.52 -0.72 6.14
N ARG A 88 11.30 0.36 6.30
CA ARG A 88 11.40 1.12 7.56
C ARG A 88 10.07 1.72 8.04
N LEU A 89 9.10 1.95 7.15
CA LEU A 89 7.81 2.55 7.48
C LEU A 89 6.76 1.52 7.88
N VAL A 90 6.80 0.33 7.28
CA VAL A 90 5.71 -0.67 7.40
C VAL A 90 6.08 -1.91 8.20
N ALA A 91 7.35 -2.32 8.19
CA ALA A 91 7.77 -3.58 8.78
C ALA A 91 7.88 -3.48 10.31
N ASP A 92 7.48 -4.54 11.01
CA ASP A 92 7.88 -4.75 12.42
C ASP A 92 9.25 -5.45 12.50
N SER A 93 9.58 -6.23 11.45
CA SER A 93 10.84 -6.95 11.29
C SER A 93 11.11 -7.12 9.80
N PHE A 94 12.38 -7.16 9.38
CA PHE A 94 12.73 -7.48 8.00
C PHE A 94 13.92 -8.45 7.91
N ALA A 95 14.06 -9.07 6.74
CA ALA A 95 15.14 -9.98 6.41
C ALA A 95 15.60 -9.71 4.99
N PHE A 96 16.85 -10.03 4.68
CA PHE A 96 17.34 -10.07 3.31
C PHE A 96 17.40 -11.51 2.81
N LEU A 97 17.14 -11.69 1.52
CA LEU A 97 17.30 -12.96 0.83
C LEU A 97 18.52 -12.87 -0.08
N GLU A 98 19.50 -13.75 0.12
CA GLU A 98 20.72 -13.79 -0.67
C GLU A 98 21.01 -15.23 -1.06
N SER A 99 21.14 -15.52 -2.36
CA SER A 99 21.45 -16.86 -2.88
C SER A 99 20.52 -17.97 -2.32
N GLY A 100 19.21 -17.67 -2.20
CA GLY A 100 18.22 -18.59 -1.65
C GLY A 100 18.25 -18.77 -0.13
N ARG A 101 19.08 -18.01 0.59
CA ARG A 101 19.18 -18.03 2.06
C ARG A 101 18.60 -16.76 2.65
N LYS A 102 17.80 -16.92 3.71
CA LYS A 102 17.23 -15.81 4.49
C LYS A 102 18.19 -15.42 5.60
N HIS A 103 18.48 -14.14 5.69
CA HIS A 103 19.24 -13.54 6.80
C HIS A 103 18.35 -12.53 7.51
N LEU A 104 18.03 -12.82 8.77
CA LEU A 104 17.20 -11.96 9.61
C LEU A 104 18.02 -10.76 10.12
N ILE A 105 17.45 -9.56 10.00
CA ILE A 105 18.00 -8.36 10.61
C ILE A 105 17.00 -7.91 11.68
N TYR A 106 17.45 -7.87 12.93
CA TYR A 106 16.72 -7.27 14.02
C TYR A 106 17.07 -5.78 14.06
N VAL A 107 16.07 -4.90 14.05
CA VAL A 107 16.21 -3.44 14.16
C VAL A 107 15.51 -2.96 15.40
#